data_AF-A0A966V832-F1
#
_entry.id   AF-A0A966V832-F1
#
_cell.length_a   1.000
_cell.length_b   1.000
_cell.length_c   1.000
_cell.angle_alpha   90.00
_cell.angle_beta   90.00
_cell.angle_gamma   90.00
#
_symmetry.space_group_name_H-M   'P 1'
#
loop_
_entity.id
_entity.type
_entity.pdbx_description
1 polymer ?
#
loop_
_entity_poly.entity_id
_entity_poly.type
_entity_poly.pdbx_seq_one_letter_code
_entity_poly.pdbx_strand_id
1 'polypeptide(L)' 'MTKAASKIFKQARLKKELTQLEVAEKASIHPNTYAKIERGLQEPSFATIKKICKVLDLNVADIPA' A
#
# COMPACT_ATOMS: atom_id res chain seq x y z
N MET A 1 4.33 -10.37 4.29
CA MET A 1 4.56 -8.95 4.47
C MET A 1 5.20 -8.72 5.79
N THR A 2 6.49 -8.59 5.64
CA THR A 2 7.36 -7.98 6.63
C THR A 2 6.86 -6.57 6.97
N LYS A 3 7.14 -6.12 8.20
CA LYS A 3 6.95 -4.71 8.63
C LYS A 3 7.63 -3.68 7.69
N ALA A 4 8.52 -4.14 6.80
CA ALA A 4 9.21 -3.32 5.82
C ALA A 4 8.27 -2.83 4.71
N ALA A 5 7.43 -3.69 4.12
CA ALA A 5 6.54 -3.30 3.03
C ALA A 5 5.46 -2.29 3.47
N SER A 6 4.87 -2.49 4.65
CA SER A 6 3.90 -1.54 5.22
C SER A 6 4.53 -0.16 5.49
N LYS A 7 5.80 -0.13 5.91
CA LYS A 7 6.57 1.11 6.09
C LYS A 7 6.84 1.81 4.75
N ILE A 8 7.20 1.07 3.70
CA ILE A 8 7.40 1.60 2.34
C ILE A 8 6.11 2.27 1.83
N PHE A 9 4.97 1.58 1.92
CA PHE A 9 3.69 2.15 1.49
C PHE A 9 3.32 3.40 2.28
N LYS A 10 3.48 3.38 3.61
CA LYS A 10 3.22 4.56 4.43
C LYS A 10 4.09 5.75 4.03
N GLN A 11 5.38 5.54 3.80
CA GLN A 11 6.30 6.61 3.39
C GLN A 11 5.95 7.17 2.02
N ALA A 12 5.68 6.32 1.04
CA ALA A 12 5.31 6.75 -0.30
C ALA A 12 3.97 7.50 -0.31
N ARG A 13 2.99 7.02 0.47
CA ARG A 13 1.71 7.71 0.66
C ARG A 13 1.90 9.13 1.22
N LEU A 14 2.69 9.26 2.29
CA LEU A 14 2.94 10.56 2.92
C LEU A 14 3.70 11.52 2.00
N LYS A 15 4.65 11.03 1.19
CA LYS A 15 5.33 11.83 0.16
C LYS A 15 4.39 12.38 -0.91
N LYS A 16 3.27 11.68 -1.15
CA LYS A 16 2.22 12.09 -2.08
C LYS A 16 1.08 12.88 -1.42
N GLU A 17 1.19 13.16 -0.12
CA GLU A 17 0.17 13.88 0.65
C GLU A 17 -1.23 13.22 0.61
N LEU A 18 -1.27 11.89 0.41
CA LEU A 18 -2.53 11.14 0.33
C LEU A 18 -2.93 10.61 1.71
N THR A 19 -4.23 10.58 1.99
CA THR A 19 -4.83 9.83 3.09
C THR A 19 -4.89 8.34 2.76
N GLN A 20 -5.11 7.51 3.79
CA GLN A 20 -5.32 6.07 3.59
C GLN A 20 -6.57 5.78 2.75
N LEU A 21 -7.60 6.62 2.88
CA LEU A 21 -8.83 6.52 2.10
C LEU A 21 -8.55 6.77 0.62
N GLU A 22 -7.84 7.86 0.29
CA GLU A 22 -7.53 8.21 -1.10
C GLU A 22 -6.67 7.16 -1.80
N VAL A 23 -5.71 6.54 -1.09
CA VAL A 23 -4.94 5.43 -1.68
C VAL A 23 -5.84 4.24 -1.97
N ALA A 24 -6.73 3.89 -1.05
CA ALA A 24 -7.64 2.77 -1.22
C ALA A 24 -8.60 2.98 -2.41
N GLU A 25 -9.19 4.17 -2.50
CA GLU A 25 -10.09 4.56 -3.60
C GLU A 25 -9.37 4.54 -4.94
N LYS A 26 -8.20 5.20 -5.04
CA LYS A 26 -7.38 5.22 -6.26
C LYS A 26 -6.88 3.83 -6.66
N ALA A 27 -6.65 2.94 -5.68
CA ALA A 27 -6.22 1.56 -5.93
C ALA A 27 -7.40 0.61 -6.18
N SER A 28 -8.64 1.10 -6.09
CA SER A 28 -9.87 0.29 -6.17
C SER A 28 -9.81 -0.92 -5.23
N ILE A 29 -9.52 -0.66 -3.96
CA ILE A 29 -9.56 -1.62 -2.85
C ILE A 29 -10.34 -1.04 -1.67
N HIS A 30 -10.86 -1.89 -0.79
CA HIS A 30 -11.62 -1.43 0.35
C HIS A 30 -10.73 -0.59 1.32
N PRO A 31 -11.19 0.54 1.86
CA PRO A 31 -10.39 1.39 2.77
C PRO A 31 -9.81 0.62 3.96
N ASN A 32 -10.62 -0.23 4.60
CA ASN A 32 -10.16 -1.11 5.68
C ASN A 32 -9.04 -2.07 5.26
N THR A 33 -9.04 -2.53 4.00
CA THR A 33 -7.97 -3.39 3.47
C THR A 33 -6.65 -2.63 3.45
N TYR A 34 -6.63 -1.43 2.85
CA TYR A 34 -5.42 -0.60 2.84
C TYR A 34 -4.96 -0.23 4.25
N ALA A 35 -5.87 0.16 5.14
CA ALA A 35 -5.56 0.51 6.52
C ALA A 35 -4.97 -0.67 7.31
N LYS A 36 -5.42 -1.92 7.08
CA LYS A 36 -4.82 -3.11 7.70
C LYS A 36 -3.46 -3.43 7.11
N ILE A 37 -3.28 -3.30 5.79
CA ILE A 37 -1.99 -3.50 5.11
C ILE A 37 -0.95 -2.51 5.64
N GLU A 38 -1.26 -1.21 5.68
CA GLU A 38 -0.31 -0.18 6.13
C GLU A 38 0.06 -0.32 7.62
N ARG A 39 -0.81 -0.94 8.43
CA ARG A 39 -0.51 -1.28 9.84
C ARG A 39 0.16 -2.64 10.02
N GLY A 40 0.38 -3.39 8.94
CA GLY A 40 0.95 -4.74 9.00
C GLY A 40 0.03 -5.79 9.62
N LEU A 41 -1.28 -5.56 9.62
CA LEU A 41 -2.29 -6.49 10.16
C LEU A 41 -2.91 -7.41 9.10
N GLN A 42 -2.64 -7.14 7.83
CA GLN A 42 -3.14 -7.96 6.73
C GLN A 42 -2.09 -8.07 5.64
N GLU A 43 -1.88 -9.30 5.20
CA GLU A 43 -1.09 -9.61 4.03
C GLU A 43 -1.85 -9.22 2.75
N PRO A 44 -1.32 -8.32 1.90
CA PRO A 44 -1.91 -8.08 0.59
C PRO A 44 -1.54 -9.19 -0.39
N SER A 45 -2.48 -9.51 -1.28
CA SER A 45 -2.17 -10.33 -2.45
C SER A 45 -1.20 -9.60 -3.39
N PHE A 46 -0.50 -10.33 -4.27
CA PHE A 46 0.33 -9.74 -5.31
C PHE A 46 -0.46 -8.77 -6.22
N ALA A 47 -1.73 -9.07 -6.50
CA ALA A 47 -2.61 -8.18 -7.25
C ALA A 47 -2.88 -6.86 -6.49
N THR A 48 -3.06 -6.93 -5.17
CA THR A 48 -3.21 -5.76 -4.30
C THR A 48 -1.92 -4.94 -4.25
N ILE A 49 -0.76 -5.59 -4.16
CA ILE A 49 0.55 -4.90 -4.21
C ILE A 49 0.69 -4.11 -5.51
N LYS A 50 0.39 -4.72 -6.67
CA LYS A 50 0.42 -4.03 -7.97
C LYS A 50 -0.47 -2.78 -8.00
N LYS A 51 -1.70 -2.89 -7.48
CA LYS A 51 -2.65 -1.77 -7.42
C LYS A 51 -2.12 -0.63 -6.54
N ILE A 52 -1.61 -0.95 -5.35
CA ILE A 52 -1.03 0.04 -4.42
C ILE A 52 0.21 0.70 -5.04
N CYS A 53 1.12 -0.09 -5.62
CA CYS A 53 2.33 0.41 -6.24
C CYS A 53 2.03 1.37 -7.40
N LYS A 54 1.01 1.07 -8.22
CA LYS A 54 0.55 1.97 -9.28
C LYS A 54 0.07 3.33 -8.75
N VAL A 55 -0.63 3.35 -7.61
CA VAL A 55 -1.09 4.62 -7.00
C VAL A 55 0.05 5.38 -6.36
N LEU A 56 1.04 4.68 -5.79
CA LEU A 56 2.14 5.26 -5.03
C LEU A 56 3.40 5.53 -5.85
N ASP A 57 3.38 5.28 -7.17
CA ASP A 57 4.54 5.33 -8.09
C ASP A 57 5.74 4.52 -7.57
N LEU A 58 5.47 3.32 -7.08
CA LEU A 58 6.49 2.38 -6.60
C LEU A 58 6.71 1.26 -7.63
N ASN A 59 7.94 0.74 -7.68
CA ASN A 59 8.21 -0.50 -8.40
C ASN A 59 7.87 -1.70 -7.50
N VAL A 60 7.14 -2.68 -8.06
CA VAL A 60 6.77 -3.90 -7.34
C VAL A 60 8.01 -4.71 -6.92
N ALA A 61 9.10 -4.62 -7.69
CA ALA A 61 10.36 -5.29 -7.37
C ALA A 61 11.01 -4.77 -6.08
N ASP A 62 10.67 -3.56 -5.64
CA ASP A 62 11.21 -2.94 -4.42
C ASP A 62 10.42 -3.34 -3.17
N ILE A 63 9.31 -4.07 -3.33
CA ILE A 63 8.45 -4.49 -2.22
C ILE A 63 8.96 -5.84 -1.69
N PRO A 64 9.48 -5.90 -0.46
CA PRO A 64 9.95 -7.14 0.12
C PRO A 64 8.77 -8.09 0.36
N ALA A 65 8.99 -9.38 0.06
CA ALA A 65 8.07 -10.47 0.42
C ALA A 65 7.83 -10.53 1.95
#